data_AF-A0A5J4P2V2-F1
#
_entry.id   AF-A0A5J4P2V2-F1
#
_cell.length_a   1.000
_cell.length_b   1.000
_cell.length_c   1.000
_cell.angle_alpha   90.00
_cell.angle_beta   90.00
_cell.angle_gamma   90.00
#
_symmetry.space_group_name_H-M   'P 1'
#
loop_
_entity.id
_entity.type
_entity.pdbx_description
1 polymer ?
#
loop_
_entity_poly.entity_id
_entity_poly.type
_entity_poly.pdbx_seq_one_letter_code
_entity_poly.pdbx_strand_id
1 'polypeptide(L)'
;MASDDSRAANSKMHNSPLPRTLLSDDPYHGIPGDVSNNLLHLCSKFRSNVASCLRREDSPSYLYMSDWLAKRSQHDLPGLMFSLDQQCQFVLKVPSTRFCGHMQLPECRQLYCQEGENAACLPMEAAWAEGSSCGENKWCIQGQCVPNSQKPVRVNGNWGPWGPWSLCSRTCGGGVRFSERECNNPE
;
A
#
# COMPACT_ATOMS: atom_id res chain seq x y z
N MET A 1 15.53 -2.92 57.24
CA MET A 1 15.93 -4.33 57.45
C MET A 1 14.63 -5.12 57.42
N ALA A 2 14.26 -5.74 56.29
CA ALA A 2 14.74 -7.07 55.85
C ALA A 2 14.27 -8.15 56.86
N SER A 3 13.52 -9.20 56.55
CA SER A 3 13.15 -9.85 55.28
C SER A 3 11.96 -10.80 55.52
N ASP A 4 11.10 -10.98 54.52
CA ASP A 4 10.21 -12.14 54.40
C ASP A 4 10.88 -13.14 53.44
N ASP A 5 10.96 -14.42 53.83
CA ASP A 5 11.52 -15.51 53.04
C ASP A 5 10.41 -16.52 52.72
N SER A 6 10.05 -16.63 51.45
CA SER A 6 9.20 -17.71 50.92
C SER A 6 9.43 -17.91 49.43
N ARG A 7 10.42 -18.76 49.13
CA ARG A 7 10.36 -19.86 48.14
C ARG A 7 9.78 -19.53 46.75
N ALA A 8 10.65 -19.10 45.82
CA ALA A 8 10.34 -19.06 44.38
C ALA A 8 10.88 -20.32 43.67
N ALA A 9 10.00 -20.98 42.91
CA ALA A 9 10.33 -22.10 42.04
C ALA A 9 11.19 -21.65 40.85
N ASN A 10 12.29 -22.36 40.62
CA ASN A 10 13.17 -22.17 39.47
C ASN A 10 12.56 -22.83 38.22
N SER A 11 12.05 -22.03 37.29
CA SER A 11 11.81 -22.45 35.90
C SER A 11 12.78 -21.73 34.99
N LYS A 12 13.83 -22.45 34.55
CA LYS A 12 14.72 -22.00 33.48
C LYS A 12 13.93 -22.02 32.16
N MET A 13 13.50 -20.85 31.69
CA MET A 13 13.08 -20.67 30.30
C MET A 13 14.32 -20.63 29.42
N HIS A 14 14.50 -21.67 28.60
CA HIS A 14 15.45 -21.65 27.49
C HIS A 14 15.05 -20.54 26.51
N ASN A 15 15.90 -19.53 26.40
CA ASN A 15 15.72 -18.41 25.47
C ASN A 15 16.21 -18.86 24.09
N SER A 16 15.31 -19.39 23.27
CA SER A 16 15.60 -19.65 21.85
C SER A 16 15.42 -18.33 21.07
N PRO A 17 16.43 -17.85 20.32
CA PRO A 17 16.26 -16.65 19.52
C PRO A 17 15.25 -16.92 18.40
N LEU A 18 14.23 -16.06 18.32
CA LEU A 18 13.28 -16.03 17.21
C LEU A 18 14.04 -15.83 15.89
N PRO A 19 13.66 -16.52 14.80
CA PRO A 19 14.33 -16.37 13.52
C PRO A 19 14.11 -14.94 13.03
N ARG A 20 15.22 -14.26 12.71
CA ARG A 20 15.20 -13.00 11.94
C ARG A 20 14.57 -13.30 10.58
N THR A 21 13.25 -13.17 10.46
CA THR A 21 12.61 -13.00 9.17
C THR A 21 12.99 -11.62 8.66
N LEU A 22 14.03 -11.59 7.84
CA LEU A 22 14.22 -10.71 6.70
C LEU A 22 13.56 -9.33 6.85
N LEU A 23 14.27 -8.38 7.45
CA LEU A 23 14.18 -7.01 6.95
C LEU A 23 14.63 -7.09 5.49
N SER A 24 13.69 -7.02 4.54
CA SER A 24 14.06 -6.66 3.18
C SER A 24 14.47 -5.19 3.22
N ASP A 25 15.65 -4.90 2.68
CA ASP A 25 16.08 -3.55 2.32
C ASP A 25 15.20 -3.04 1.14
N ASP A 26 13.89 -2.98 1.35
CA ASP A 26 12.94 -2.48 0.36
C ASP A 26 12.74 -0.97 0.58
N PRO A 27 13.14 -0.11 -0.36
CA PRO A 27 13.05 1.35 -0.23
C PRO A 27 11.60 1.88 -0.18
N TYR A 28 10.61 1.00 -0.22
CA TYR A 28 9.18 1.29 -0.29
C TYR A 28 8.41 1.06 1.02
N HIS A 29 9.04 0.51 2.07
CA HIS A 29 8.37 0.33 3.36
C HIS A 29 7.82 1.66 3.91
N GLY A 30 6.50 1.83 3.88
CA GLY A 30 5.80 3.01 4.43
C GLY A 30 4.99 3.85 3.45
N ILE A 31 4.78 3.39 2.20
CA ILE A 31 3.81 4.03 1.30
C ILE A 31 2.39 3.51 1.63
N PRO A 32 1.41 4.39 1.87
CA PRO A 32 0.02 3.98 2.03
C PRO A 32 -0.46 3.21 0.78
N GLY A 33 -0.77 1.93 0.93
CA GLY A 33 -1.25 1.06 -0.15
C GLY A 33 -0.40 -0.17 -0.44
N ASP A 34 0.77 -0.33 0.18
CA ASP A 34 1.60 -1.52 -0.03
C ASP A 34 0.96 -2.79 0.54
N VAL A 35 0.88 -3.82 -0.30
CA VAL A 35 0.32 -5.12 0.06
C VAL A 35 1.44 -5.98 0.65
N SER A 36 1.32 -6.36 1.92
CA SER A 36 2.32 -7.26 2.52
C SER A 36 2.45 -8.58 1.76
N ASN A 37 3.64 -9.18 1.75
CA ASN A 37 3.87 -10.50 1.12
C ASN A 37 2.92 -11.58 1.64
N ASN A 38 2.49 -11.49 2.92
CA ASN A 38 1.49 -12.38 3.49
C ASN A 38 0.10 -12.23 2.81
N LEU A 39 -0.31 -10.99 2.51
CA LEU A 39 -1.54 -10.73 1.78
C LEU A 39 -1.45 -11.18 0.32
N LEU A 40 -0.31 -10.94 -0.35
CA LEU A 40 -0.06 -11.45 -1.71
C LEU A 40 -0.15 -12.98 -1.77
N HIS A 41 0.40 -13.66 -0.76
CA HIS A 41 0.33 -15.12 -0.64
C HIS A 41 -1.08 -15.65 -0.37
N LEU A 42 -1.90 -14.91 0.39
CA LEU A 42 -3.32 -15.25 0.55
C LEU A 42 -4.07 -15.07 -0.77
N CYS A 43 -3.85 -13.98 -1.50
CA CYS A 43 -4.45 -13.75 -2.81
C CYS A 43 -4.11 -14.84 -3.84
N SER A 44 -2.88 -15.37 -3.83
CA SER A 44 -2.46 -16.46 -4.73
C SER A 44 -3.20 -17.78 -4.43
N LYS A 45 -3.50 -18.05 -3.15
CA LYS A 45 -4.31 -19.20 -2.71
C LYS A 45 -5.80 -19.04 -3.02
N PHE A 46 -6.29 -17.80 -3.15
CA PHE A 46 -7.69 -17.49 -3.45
C PHE A 46 -8.06 -17.58 -4.95
N ARG A 47 -7.13 -17.99 -5.83
CA ARG A 47 -7.40 -18.28 -7.26
C ARG A 47 -8.28 -19.52 -7.52
N SER A 48 -8.92 -20.10 -6.50
CA SER A 48 -9.94 -21.13 -6.66
C SER A 48 -11.33 -20.51 -6.98
N ASN A 49 -12.37 -21.33 -7.15
CA ASN A 49 -13.72 -20.92 -7.60
C ASN A 49 -14.37 -19.80 -6.77
N VAL A 50 -13.82 -19.45 -5.60
CA VAL A 50 -14.26 -18.36 -4.72
C VAL A 50 -14.18 -16.97 -5.38
N ALA A 51 -13.22 -16.72 -6.27
CA ALA A 51 -13.06 -15.42 -6.96
C ALA A 51 -13.59 -15.44 -8.40
N SER A 52 -14.43 -16.42 -8.76
CA SER A 52 -14.97 -16.56 -10.12
C SER A 52 -15.84 -15.39 -10.57
N CYS A 53 -16.46 -14.66 -9.64
CA CYS A 53 -17.26 -13.47 -9.92
C CYS A 53 -16.43 -12.28 -10.46
N LEU A 54 -15.16 -12.16 -10.09
CA LEU A 54 -14.25 -11.11 -10.54
C LEU A 54 -13.72 -11.33 -11.97
N ARG A 55 -14.11 -12.44 -12.62
CA ARG A 55 -13.71 -12.76 -14.01
C ARG A 55 -14.67 -12.20 -15.05
N ARG A 56 -15.81 -11.64 -14.64
CA ARG A 56 -16.71 -10.94 -15.55
C ARG A 56 -16.20 -9.53 -15.72
N GLU A 57 -16.06 -9.07 -16.95
CA GLU A 57 -15.82 -7.67 -17.23
C GLU A 57 -17.03 -6.85 -16.74
N ASP A 58 -16.75 -5.71 -16.11
CA ASP A 58 -17.79 -4.80 -15.67
C ASP A 58 -18.55 -4.26 -16.88
N SER A 59 -19.89 -4.36 -16.83
CA SER A 59 -20.74 -3.68 -17.81
C SER A 59 -20.64 -2.16 -17.60
N PRO A 60 -20.43 -1.35 -18.66
CA PRO A 60 -20.27 0.11 -18.55
C PRO A 60 -21.43 0.83 -17.82
N SER A 61 -22.58 0.16 -17.70
CA SER A 61 -23.81 0.65 -17.09
C SER A 61 -23.86 0.63 -15.56
N TYR A 62 -22.87 0.08 -14.85
CA TYR A 62 -22.89 -0.05 -13.38
C TYR A 62 -22.02 0.94 -12.60
N LEU A 63 -21.25 1.80 -13.29
CA LEU A 63 -20.46 2.81 -12.59
C LEU A 63 -21.37 3.99 -12.21
N TYR A 64 -21.86 4.00 -10.97
CA TYR A 64 -22.50 5.16 -10.31
C TYR A 64 -21.49 6.29 -10.01
N MET A 65 -20.65 6.59 -10.99
CA MET A 65 -19.71 7.69 -10.96
C MET A 65 -20.15 8.63 -12.07
N SER A 66 -20.09 9.93 -11.83
CA SER A 66 -20.38 10.91 -12.88
C SER A 66 -19.57 10.61 -14.15
N ASP A 67 -20.17 10.77 -15.33
CA ASP A 67 -19.52 10.54 -16.62
C ASP A 67 -18.15 11.22 -16.73
N TRP A 68 -17.97 12.40 -16.12
CA TRP A 68 -16.70 13.13 -16.09
C TRP A 68 -15.60 12.33 -15.35
N LEU A 69 -15.88 11.85 -14.13
CA LEU A 69 -14.95 11.06 -13.33
C LEU A 69 -14.60 9.76 -14.03
N ALA A 70 -15.60 9.07 -14.57
CA ALA A 70 -15.42 7.79 -15.24
C ALA A 70 -14.51 7.90 -16.48
N LYS A 71 -14.61 9.00 -17.23
CA LYS A 71 -13.74 9.27 -18.39
C LYS A 71 -12.35 9.72 -17.98
N ARG A 72 -12.22 10.60 -16.99
CA ARG A 72 -10.91 11.13 -16.57
C ARG A 72 -10.06 10.14 -15.80
N SER A 73 -10.65 9.30 -14.94
CA SER A 73 -9.91 8.27 -14.19
C SER A 73 -9.20 7.26 -15.10
N GLN A 74 -9.66 7.13 -16.36
CA GLN A 74 -9.00 6.30 -17.36
C GLN A 74 -7.69 6.90 -17.87
N HIS A 75 -7.42 8.20 -17.77
CA HIS A 75 -6.24 8.81 -18.38
C HIS A 75 -5.45 9.72 -17.45
N ASP A 76 -6.10 10.27 -16.43
CA ASP A 76 -5.52 11.21 -15.49
C ASP A 76 -5.20 10.52 -14.17
N LEU A 77 -4.08 10.92 -13.57
CA LEU A 77 -3.76 10.54 -12.21
C LEU A 77 -4.68 11.30 -11.24
N PRO A 78 -5.04 10.72 -10.08
CA PRO A 78 -6.01 11.36 -9.18
C PRO A 78 -5.59 12.76 -8.69
N GLY A 79 -4.30 13.01 -8.48
CA GLY A 79 -3.76 14.32 -8.10
C GLY A 79 -3.80 15.39 -9.22
N LEU A 80 -4.07 15.00 -10.47
CA LEU A 80 -4.42 15.93 -11.56
C LEU A 80 -5.92 16.26 -11.58
N MET A 81 -6.73 15.45 -10.91
CA MET A 81 -8.19 15.60 -10.83
C MET A 81 -8.62 16.28 -9.54
N PHE A 82 -7.87 16.06 -8.45
CA PHE A 82 -8.23 16.50 -7.10
C PHE A 82 -7.07 17.26 -6.47
N SER A 83 -7.33 18.51 -6.07
CA SER A 83 -6.36 19.32 -5.33
C SER A 83 -6.09 18.75 -3.94
N LEU A 84 -5.02 19.20 -3.28
CA LEU A 84 -4.71 18.77 -1.91
C LEU A 84 -5.83 19.12 -0.91
N ASP A 85 -6.53 20.23 -1.12
CA ASP A 85 -7.71 20.58 -0.31
C ASP A 85 -8.85 19.56 -0.49
N GLN A 86 -9.14 19.18 -1.73
CA GLN A 86 -10.16 18.16 -2.01
C GLN A 86 -9.76 16.79 -1.45
N GLN A 87 -8.49 16.44 -1.51
CA GLN A 87 -7.96 15.23 -0.88
C GLN A 87 -8.19 15.26 0.64
N CYS A 88 -7.95 16.39 1.31
CA CYS A 88 -8.29 16.57 2.73
C CYS A 88 -9.80 16.40 2.99
N GLN A 89 -10.65 16.98 2.14
CA GLN A 89 -12.10 16.86 2.25
C GLN A 89 -12.57 15.41 2.11
N PHE A 90 -11.94 14.59 1.28
CA PHE A 90 -12.28 13.17 1.17
C PHE A 90 -11.83 12.36 2.38
N VAL A 91 -10.63 12.61 2.88
CA VAL A 91 -10.07 11.89 4.03
C VAL A 91 -10.86 12.20 5.30
N LEU A 92 -11.13 13.48 5.55
CA LEU A 92 -11.84 13.92 6.75
C LEU A 92 -13.36 13.91 6.58
N LYS A 93 -13.87 13.84 5.34
CA LYS A 93 -15.30 13.95 4.99
C LYS A 93 -15.95 15.25 5.48
N VAL A 94 -15.14 16.31 5.59
CA VAL A 94 -15.58 17.63 6.04
C VAL A 94 -15.25 18.66 4.95
N PRO A 95 -16.25 19.37 4.38
CA PRO A 95 -16.04 20.30 3.26
C PRO A 95 -15.16 21.53 3.59
N SER A 96 -15.13 21.97 4.86
CA SER A 96 -14.34 23.11 5.31
C SER A 96 -12.85 22.77 5.57
N THR A 97 -12.45 21.53 5.32
CA THR A 97 -11.06 21.11 5.47
C THR A 97 -10.20 21.53 4.29
N ARG A 98 -8.94 21.79 4.58
CA ARG A 98 -7.95 22.22 3.61
C ARG A 98 -6.57 21.68 3.94
N PHE A 99 -5.73 21.62 2.93
CA PHE A 99 -4.33 21.34 3.07
C PHE A 99 -3.62 22.52 3.77
N CYS A 100 -2.73 22.20 4.70
CA CYS A 100 -2.05 23.18 5.55
C CYS A 100 -0.52 23.16 5.42
N GLY A 101 0.01 22.40 4.45
CA GLY A 101 1.43 22.42 4.12
C GLY A 101 2.17 21.17 4.57
N HIS A 102 3.49 21.29 4.54
CA HIS A 102 4.42 20.23 4.89
C HIS A 102 5.12 20.60 6.22
N MET A 103 4.87 19.85 7.30
CA MET A 103 5.70 19.91 8.51
C MET A 103 6.67 18.71 8.55
N GLN A 104 7.93 18.95 8.12
CA GLN A 104 9.13 18.16 8.47
C GLN A 104 9.29 16.75 7.86
N LEU A 105 8.58 16.42 6.80
CA LEU A 105 8.69 15.20 5.99
C LEU A 105 8.98 15.60 4.52
N PRO A 106 9.30 14.67 3.63
CA PRO A 106 9.28 14.94 2.19
C PRO A 106 7.84 15.07 1.67
N GLU A 107 7.64 15.86 0.62
CA GLU A 107 6.40 15.95 -0.13
C GLU A 107 5.94 14.56 -0.61
N CYS A 108 4.67 14.44 -0.97
CA CYS A 108 4.07 13.22 -1.53
C CYS A 108 3.87 12.03 -0.57
N ARG A 109 4.47 12.03 0.62
CA ARG A 109 4.35 10.89 1.56
C ARG A 109 3.21 11.00 2.56
N GLN A 110 2.84 12.21 2.95
CA GLN A 110 2.01 12.43 4.11
C GLN A 110 1.15 13.68 3.90
N LEU A 111 -0.17 13.51 3.87
CA LEU A 111 -1.12 14.61 3.78
C LEU A 111 -1.29 15.24 5.17
N TYR A 112 -1.35 16.56 5.20
CA TYR A 112 -1.64 17.34 6.41
C TYR A 112 -2.83 18.24 6.17
N CYS A 113 -3.81 18.15 7.05
CA CYS A 113 -5.10 18.82 6.89
C CYS A 113 -5.46 19.61 8.15
N GLN A 114 -6.20 20.70 7.95
CA GLN A 114 -6.79 21.51 9.01
C GLN A 114 -8.27 21.74 8.72
N GLU A 115 -9.07 21.85 9.77
CA GLU A 115 -10.51 22.14 9.70
C GLU A 115 -10.79 23.53 10.27
N GLY A 116 -11.06 24.52 9.40
CA GLY A 116 -11.31 25.90 9.82
C GLY A 116 -10.05 26.77 9.92
N GLU A 117 -10.26 28.07 10.19
CA GLU A 117 -9.17 29.04 10.34
C GLU A 117 -8.51 28.88 11.72
N ASN A 118 -7.17 28.78 11.73
CA ASN A 118 -6.33 28.60 12.93
C ASN A 118 -6.44 27.25 13.65
N ALA A 119 -6.98 26.22 12.97
CA ALA A 119 -6.91 24.86 13.49
C ALA A 119 -5.50 24.27 13.40
N ALA A 120 -5.22 23.27 14.24
CA ALA A 120 -3.97 22.54 14.17
C ALA A 120 -3.87 21.78 12.83
N CYS A 121 -2.69 21.82 12.22
CA CYS A 121 -2.38 21.07 11.01
C CYS A 121 -2.02 19.63 11.41
N LEU A 122 -2.92 18.69 11.16
CA LEU A 122 -2.78 17.31 11.63
C LEU A 122 -2.39 16.36 10.48
N PRO A 123 -1.52 15.37 10.74
CA PRO A 123 -1.19 14.34 9.77
C PRO A 123 -2.36 13.38 9.57
N MET A 124 -2.64 13.02 8.32
CA MET A 124 -3.71 12.10 7.96
C MET A 124 -3.19 10.68 7.70
N GLU A 125 -4.01 9.64 7.79
CA GLU A 125 -3.58 8.30 7.34
C GLU A 125 -3.64 8.15 5.80
N ALA A 126 -3.08 9.12 5.08
CA ALA A 126 -3.07 9.18 3.62
C ALA A 126 -1.84 9.95 3.10
N ALA A 127 -1.30 9.46 1.99
CA ALA A 127 -0.31 10.19 1.19
C ALA A 127 -0.99 11.18 0.24
N TRP A 128 -0.20 12.02 -0.44
CA TRP A 128 -0.75 12.84 -1.50
C TRP A 128 -1.02 11.94 -2.71
N ALA A 129 -2.14 12.19 -3.39
CA ALA A 129 -2.49 11.37 -4.52
C ALA A 129 -1.47 11.52 -5.67
N GLU A 130 -1.24 10.46 -6.43
CA GLU A 130 -0.31 10.50 -7.56
C GLU A 130 -0.72 11.58 -8.58
N GLY A 131 0.25 12.28 -9.15
CA GLY A 131 0.05 13.44 -10.01
C GLY A 131 -0.17 14.77 -9.28
N SER A 132 -0.26 14.77 -7.93
CA SER A 132 -0.36 16.02 -7.17
C SER A 132 0.89 16.87 -7.36
N SER A 133 0.74 18.17 -7.59
CA SER A 133 1.88 19.08 -7.72
C SER A 133 2.64 19.19 -6.40
N CYS A 134 3.96 19.00 -6.47
CA CYS A 134 4.87 19.12 -5.31
C CYS A 134 5.98 20.16 -5.55
N GLY A 135 5.94 20.88 -6.68
CA GLY A 135 6.90 21.93 -7.01
C GLY A 135 6.80 22.35 -8.48
N GLU A 136 7.63 23.30 -8.90
CA GLU A 136 7.68 23.75 -10.30
C GLU A 136 8.06 22.59 -11.22
N ASN A 137 7.15 22.24 -12.14
CA ASN A 137 7.29 21.11 -13.07
C ASN A 137 7.56 19.77 -12.38
N LYS A 138 7.06 19.56 -11.15
CA LYS A 138 7.19 18.30 -10.41
C LYS A 138 5.86 17.83 -9.85
N TRP A 139 5.73 16.53 -9.70
CA TRP A 139 4.53 15.88 -9.18
C TRP A 139 4.84 14.62 -8.36
N CYS A 140 3.83 14.17 -7.63
CA CYS A 140 3.93 13.00 -6.77
C CYS A 140 3.74 11.71 -7.56
N ILE A 141 4.72 10.80 -7.55
CA ILE A 141 4.60 9.44 -8.08
C ILE A 141 5.20 8.50 -7.03
N GLN A 142 4.47 7.44 -6.62
CA GLN A 142 4.94 6.48 -5.61
C GLN A 142 5.56 7.13 -4.35
N GLY A 143 4.92 8.19 -3.84
CA GLY A 143 5.40 8.90 -2.64
C GLY A 143 6.68 9.72 -2.83
N GLN A 144 7.10 9.99 -4.07
CA GLN A 144 8.26 10.83 -4.40
C GLN A 144 7.87 12.03 -5.27
N CYS A 145 8.53 13.17 -5.05
CA CYS A 145 8.37 14.37 -5.88
C CYS A 145 9.33 14.33 -7.07
N VAL A 146 8.82 13.91 -8.24
CA VAL A 146 9.61 13.68 -9.46
C VAL A 146 9.27 14.72 -10.55
N PRO A 147 10.15 14.96 -11.53
CA PRO A 147 9.83 15.83 -12.67
C PRO A 147 8.61 15.35 -13.47
N ASN A 148 7.75 16.30 -13.89
CA ASN A 148 6.54 16.06 -14.70
C ASN A 148 6.84 15.74 -16.18
N SER A 149 8.11 15.56 -16.54
CA SER A 149 8.51 15.12 -17.88
C SER A 149 8.27 13.63 -18.12
N GLN A 150 7.90 12.86 -17.09
CA GLN A 150 7.70 11.41 -17.17
C GLN A 150 6.31 11.05 -16.64
N LYS A 151 5.25 11.23 -17.45
CA LYS A 151 3.96 10.61 -17.14
C LYS A 151 4.19 9.11 -17.06
N PRO A 152 3.97 8.46 -15.91
CA PRO A 152 4.14 7.02 -15.83
C PRO A 152 3.19 6.41 -16.85
N VAL A 153 3.77 5.76 -17.86
CA VAL A 153 2.97 4.99 -18.79
C VAL A 153 2.48 3.79 -17.99
N ARG A 154 1.16 3.61 -17.93
CA ARG A 154 0.60 2.40 -17.36
C ARG A 154 0.96 1.26 -18.31
N VAL A 155 1.94 0.47 -17.90
CA VAL A 155 2.34 -0.74 -18.59
C VAL A 155 1.61 -1.90 -17.93
N ASN A 156 1.00 -2.76 -18.72
CA ASN A 156 0.36 -3.94 -18.17
C ASN A 156 1.46 -4.85 -17.62
N GLY A 157 1.35 -5.19 -16.35
CA GLY A 157 2.25 -6.18 -15.76
C GLY A 157 2.00 -7.54 -16.38
N ASN A 158 3.07 -8.30 -16.62
CA ASN A 158 2.96 -9.69 -17.00
C ASN A 158 3.97 -10.54 -16.23
N TRP A 159 3.64 -11.82 -16.12
CA TRP A 159 4.32 -12.75 -15.23
C TRP A 159 5.65 -13.18 -15.84
N GLY A 160 6.70 -13.09 -15.03
CA GLY A 160 7.96 -13.75 -15.31
C GLY A 160 7.83 -15.28 -15.28
N PRO A 161 8.92 -15.99 -15.64
CA PRO A 161 8.97 -17.43 -15.60
C PRO A 161 8.76 -17.95 -14.16
N TRP A 162 8.24 -19.18 -14.06
CA TRP A 162 8.18 -19.88 -12.78
C TRP A 162 9.58 -20.16 -12.23
N GLY A 163 9.77 -19.89 -10.95
CA GLY A 163 10.95 -20.30 -10.20
C GLY A 163 10.98 -21.81 -9.94
N PRO A 164 12.07 -22.30 -9.32
CA PRO A 164 12.20 -23.71 -8.98
C PRO A 164 11.11 -24.15 -8.00
N TRP A 165 10.66 -25.40 -8.13
CA TRP A 165 9.74 -26.00 -7.18
C TRP A 165 10.39 -26.22 -5.82
N SER A 166 9.71 -25.82 -4.75
CA SER A 166 10.08 -26.10 -3.37
C SER A 166 10.23 -27.61 -3.12
N LEU A 167 10.87 -27.96 -2.01
CA LEU A 167 10.81 -29.32 -1.50
C LEU A 167 9.36 -29.70 -1.13
N CYS A 168 9.07 -30.99 -1.18
CA CYS A 168 7.77 -31.50 -0.75
C CYS A 168 7.58 -31.22 0.74
N SER A 169 6.43 -30.66 1.12
CA SER A 169 6.12 -30.35 2.52
C SER A 169 6.11 -31.58 3.43
N ARG A 170 5.94 -32.78 2.84
CA ARG A 170 5.94 -34.06 3.54
C ARG A 170 6.70 -35.11 2.74
N THR A 171 7.36 -36.01 3.46
CA THR A 171 8.08 -37.14 2.87
C THR A 171 7.19 -38.36 2.58
N CYS A 172 5.99 -38.42 3.17
CA CYS A 172 5.00 -39.48 2.92
C CYS A 172 3.56 -39.00 3.17
N GLY A 173 2.59 -39.78 2.68
CA GLY A 173 1.15 -39.53 2.93
C GLY A 173 0.53 -38.38 2.13
N GLY A 174 1.16 -37.98 1.03
CA GLY A 174 0.75 -36.83 0.21
C GLY A 174 1.23 -35.49 0.79
N GLY A 175 1.83 -34.65 -0.06
CA GLY A 175 2.39 -33.35 0.33
C GLY A 175 2.21 -32.30 -0.77
N VAL A 176 2.53 -31.06 -0.47
CA VAL A 176 2.39 -29.91 -1.38
C VAL A 176 3.77 -29.35 -1.70
N ARG A 177 3.96 -28.95 -2.96
CA ARG A 177 5.13 -28.20 -3.44
C ARG A 177 4.65 -26.88 -4.00
N PHE A 178 5.47 -25.84 -3.86
CA PHE A 178 5.16 -24.49 -4.30
C PHE A 178 6.21 -24.03 -5.30
N SER A 179 5.81 -23.19 -6.24
CA SER A 179 6.71 -22.44 -7.11
C SER A 179 6.18 -21.00 -7.12
N GLU A 180 7.09 -20.04 -7.22
CA GLU A 180 6.79 -18.61 -7.19
C GLU A 180 7.19 -18.00 -8.53
N ARG A 181 6.51 -16.93 -8.91
CA ARG A 181 6.84 -16.12 -10.09
C ARG A 181 6.54 -14.66 -9.78
N GLU A 182 7.32 -13.78 -10.36
CA GLU A 182 7.22 -12.34 -10.14
C GLU A 182 6.46 -11.65 -11.28
N CYS A 183 5.79 -10.54 -11.00
CA CYS A 183 5.18 -9.68 -12.02
C CYS A 183 6.25 -8.72 -12.57
N ASN A 184 7.26 -9.27 -13.26
CA ASN A 184 8.47 -8.55 -13.68
C ASN A 184 8.73 -8.63 -15.20
N ASN A 185 7.80 -9.17 -15.99
CA ASN A 185 7.92 -9.29 -17.44
C ASN A 185 6.74 -8.60 -18.14
N PRO A 186 6.71 -7.25 -18.24
CA PRO A 186 5.57 -6.48 -18.74
C PRO A 186 5.17 -6.77 -20.21
N GLU A 187 3.92 -6.46 -20.58
CA GLU A 187 3.38 -6.49 -21.97
C GLU A 187 3.07 -5.11 -22.54
#